data_AF-A0A2E4WAW6-F1
#
_entry.id   AF-A0A2E4WAW6-F1
#
_cell.length_a   1.000
_cell.length_b   1.000
_cell.length_c   1.000
_cell.angle_alpha   90.00
_cell.angle_beta   90.00
_cell.angle_gamma   90.00
#
_symmetry.space_group_name_H-M   'P 1'
#
loop_
_entity.id
_entity.type
_entity.pdbx_description
1 polymer ?
#
loop_
_entity_poly.entity_id
_entity_poly.type
_entity_poly.pdbx_seq_one_letter_code
_entity_poly.pdbx_strand_id
1 'polypeptide(L)'
;MDTALNGKGAGISKKIETALGGTDAVWHTNGHTIGLHLIKHEVQVTLLHCPDDGKCAIREVPCVVRYFIDTFGLECNVGTAAIEGPTMEIAWALLGDTYDLNSCQLWWIPLNDEAFASWLDGKGIPELN
;
A
#
# COMPACT_ATOMS: atom_id res chain seq x y z
N MET A 1 11.31 -7.45 -49.02
CA MET A 1 10.54 -8.48 -48.30
C MET A 1 11.24 -8.74 -46.98
N ASP A 2 10.80 -7.95 -46.00
CA ASP A 2 10.74 -8.16 -44.56
C ASP A 2 11.74 -9.09 -43.85
N THR A 3 12.63 -8.39 -43.16
CA THR A 3 13.20 -8.64 -41.83
C THR A 3 12.38 -9.51 -40.87
N ALA A 4 13.03 -10.51 -40.27
CA ALA A 4 12.64 -11.10 -38.99
C ALA A 4 13.85 -11.05 -38.04
N LEU A 5 13.91 -10.01 -37.20
CA LEU A 5 14.78 -9.98 -36.03
C LEU A 5 14.03 -10.66 -34.88
N ASN A 6 14.52 -11.83 -34.51
CA ASN A 6 14.04 -12.61 -33.38
C ASN A 6 14.61 -12.01 -32.08
N GLY A 7 13.95 -10.97 -31.56
CA GLY A 7 14.30 -10.34 -30.28
C GLY A 7 13.54 -11.01 -29.14
N LYS A 8 14.20 -11.96 -28.45
CA LYS A 8 13.75 -12.41 -27.13
C LYS A 8 13.88 -11.22 -26.16
N GLY A 9 12.74 -10.58 -25.86
CA GLY A 9 12.64 -9.61 -24.77
C GLY A 9 12.86 -10.32 -23.44
N ALA A 10 14.08 -10.29 -22.92
CA ALA A 10 14.34 -10.62 -21.54
C ALA A 10 13.65 -9.58 -20.67
N GLY A 11 12.54 -9.97 -20.02
CA GLY A 11 11.83 -9.14 -19.05
C GLY A 11 12.79 -8.75 -17.93
N ILE A 12 13.15 -7.48 -17.87
CA ILE A 12 13.95 -6.92 -16.78
C ILE A 12 13.01 -6.87 -15.57
N SER A 13 13.13 -7.86 -14.68
CA SER A 13 12.55 -7.78 -13.35
C SER A 13 13.26 -6.67 -12.58
N LYS A 14 12.67 -5.47 -12.59
CA LYS A 14 13.10 -4.40 -11.69
C LYS A 14 12.61 -4.75 -10.29
N LYS A 15 13.52 -5.27 -9.47
CA LYS A 15 13.35 -5.33 -8.03
C LYS A 15 13.12 -3.92 -7.51
N ILE A 16 12.00 -3.69 -6.84
CA ILE A 16 11.86 -2.52 -5.98
C ILE A 16 12.68 -2.86 -4.74
N GLU A 17 13.92 -2.40 -4.70
CA GLU A 17 14.73 -2.44 -3.48
C GLU A 17 14.09 -1.49 -2.48
N THR A 18 13.25 -2.04 -1.61
CA THR A 18 12.86 -1.37 -0.39
C THR A 18 14.10 -1.17 0.47
N ALA A 19 14.21 -0.02 1.15
CA ALA A 19 15.38 0.37 1.95
C ALA A 19 15.68 -0.56 3.15
N LEU A 20 14.91 -1.65 3.30
CA LEU A 20 14.98 -2.64 4.37
C LEU A 20 15.37 -4.01 3.78
N GLY A 21 16.63 -4.16 3.37
CA GLY A 21 17.32 -5.46 3.39
C GLY A 21 16.64 -6.67 2.72
N GLY A 22 15.94 -6.48 1.60
CA GLY A 22 15.59 -7.57 0.68
C GLY A 22 14.49 -8.54 1.11
N THR A 23 13.65 -8.19 2.08
CA THR A 23 12.37 -8.90 2.28
C THR A 23 11.28 -8.21 1.46
N ASP A 24 10.63 -8.97 0.56
CA ASP A 24 9.48 -8.47 -0.19
C ASP A 24 8.35 -8.15 0.80
N ALA A 25 7.88 -6.90 0.80
CA ALA A 25 6.74 -6.50 1.62
C ALA A 25 5.49 -7.26 1.18
N VAL A 26 4.73 -7.80 2.15
CA VAL A 26 3.44 -8.43 1.89
C VAL A 26 2.38 -7.34 1.86
N TRP A 27 1.82 -7.10 0.67
CA TRP A 27 0.77 -6.11 0.46
C TRP A 27 -0.61 -6.73 0.61
N HIS A 28 -1.52 -5.99 1.24
CA HIS A 28 -2.90 -6.37 1.47
C HIS A 28 -3.85 -5.33 0.84
N THR A 29 -4.83 -5.80 0.07
CA THR A 29 -5.87 -4.99 -0.61
C THR A 29 -7.26 -5.36 -0.09
N ASN A 30 -7.41 -5.49 1.22
CA ASN A 30 -8.59 -6.10 1.84
C ASN A 30 -9.76 -5.15 2.12
N GLY A 31 -9.76 -3.94 1.54
CA GLY A 31 -10.88 -2.99 1.67
C GLY A 31 -10.75 -1.98 2.81
N HIS A 32 -9.54 -1.72 3.31
CA HIS A 32 -9.33 -0.57 4.20
C HIS A 32 -9.58 0.75 3.45
N THR A 33 -10.31 1.68 4.06
CA THR A 33 -10.53 3.03 3.50
C THR A 33 -10.08 4.11 4.45
N ILE A 34 -9.47 5.14 3.88
CA ILE A 34 -9.05 6.36 4.58
C ILE A 34 -9.92 7.53 4.19
N GLY A 35 -9.97 8.53 5.06
CA GLY A 35 -10.56 9.84 4.82
C GLY A 35 -9.45 10.88 4.77
N LEU A 36 -9.54 11.76 3.78
CA LEU A 36 -8.61 12.89 3.62
C LEU A 36 -9.39 14.19 3.83
N HIS A 37 -8.93 15.01 4.76
CA HIS A 37 -9.56 16.27 5.12
C HIS A 37 -8.56 17.42 4.99
N LEU A 38 -8.85 18.42 4.15
CA LEU A 38 -8.11 19.67 4.13
C LEU A 38 -8.57 20.56 5.29
N ILE A 39 -7.72 20.75 6.28
CA ILE A 39 -7.93 21.63 7.43
C ILE A 39 -7.02 22.84 7.27
N LYS A 40 -7.61 23.95 6.81
CA LYS A 40 -6.90 25.20 6.46
C LYS A 40 -5.85 24.96 5.37
N HIS A 41 -4.60 24.74 5.77
CA HIS A 41 -3.45 24.55 4.88
C HIS A 41 -2.81 23.17 5.04
N GLU A 42 -3.41 22.30 5.84
CA GLU A 42 -2.90 20.97 6.16
C GLU A 42 -3.88 19.89 5.69
N VAL A 43 -3.38 18.81 5.11
CA VAL A 43 -4.19 17.63 4.81
C VAL A 43 -4.04 16.65 5.96
N GLN A 44 -5.14 16.36 6.64
CA GLN A 44 -5.22 15.33 7.66
C GLN A 44 -5.74 14.02 7.04
N VAL A 45 -5.17 12.91 7.48
CA VAL A 45 -5.65 11.56 7.14
C VAL A 45 -6.18 10.87 8.40
N THR A 46 -7.24 10.08 8.24
CA THR A 46 -7.76 9.20 9.29
C THR A 46 -8.20 7.89 8.65
N LEU A 47 -8.10 6.77 9.39
CA LEU A 47 -8.73 5.54 8.91
C LEU A 47 -10.25 5.64 9.14
N LEU A 48 -11.02 5.47 8.07
CA LEU A 48 -12.48 5.48 8.14
C LEU A 48 -13.05 4.08 8.31
N HIS A 49 -12.51 3.09 7.59
CA HIS A 49 -13.00 1.72 7.63
C HIS A 49 -11.87 0.71 7.77
N CYS A 50 -12.07 -0.25 8.66
CA CYS A 50 -11.36 -1.52 8.72
C CYS A 50 -12.36 -2.63 8.35
N PRO A 51 -12.01 -3.55 7.43
CA PRO A 51 -12.88 -4.65 7.01
C PRO A 51 -13.07 -5.75 8.06
N ASP A 52 -12.34 -5.70 9.18
CA ASP A 52 -12.39 -6.68 10.28
C ASP A 52 -12.12 -8.14 9.86
N ASP A 53 -11.27 -8.36 8.84
CA ASP A 53 -10.91 -9.68 8.31
C ASP A 53 -9.80 -10.41 9.10
N GLY A 54 -9.33 -9.78 10.19
CA GLY A 54 -8.27 -10.30 11.06
C GLY A 54 -6.84 -10.14 10.53
N LYS A 55 -6.61 -9.75 9.27
CA LYS A 55 -5.25 -9.63 8.71
C LYS A 55 -4.47 -8.45 9.30
N CYS A 56 -5.17 -7.38 9.66
CA CYS A 56 -4.59 -6.19 10.29
C CYS A 56 -4.59 -6.25 11.83
N ALA A 57 -5.13 -7.32 12.43
CA ALA A 57 -5.12 -7.49 13.87
C ALA A 57 -3.79 -8.10 14.31
N ILE A 58 -3.12 -7.43 15.23
CA ILE A 58 -1.91 -7.94 15.88
C ILE A 58 -2.13 -7.97 17.39
N ARG A 59 -1.15 -8.49 18.14
CA ARG A 59 -1.28 -8.68 19.59
C ARG A 59 -1.63 -7.39 20.34
N GLU A 60 -1.03 -6.27 19.95
CA GLU A 60 -1.14 -5.01 20.69
C GLU A 60 -2.33 -4.14 20.27
N VAL A 61 -2.78 -4.25 19.03
CA VAL A 61 -3.85 -3.41 18.47
C VAL A 61 -4.79 -4.19 17.56
N PRO A 62 -6.11 -3.91 17.61
CA PRO A 62 -7.11 -4.61 16.79
C PRO A 62 -6.99 -4.29 15.30
N CYS A 63 -6.44 -3.13 14.96
CA CYS A 63 -6.15 -2.73 13.59
C CYS A 63 -4.84 -1.93 13.56
N VAL A 64 -3.78 -2.56 13.06
CA VAL A 64 -2.46 -1.92 12.92
C VAL A 64 -2.50 -0.76 11.93
N VAL A 65 -3.32 -0.86 10.88
CA VAL A 65 -3.51 0.21 9.90
C VAL A 65 -4.05 1.47 10.57
N ARG A 66 -5.08 1.33 11.41
CA ARG A 66 -5.63 2.45 12.20
C ARG A 66 -4.57 3.06 13.10
N TYR A 67 -3.88 2.22 13.88
CA TYR A 67 -2.87 2.68 14.83
C TYR A 67 -1.83 3.58 14.16
N PHE A 68 -1.23 3.13 13.05
CA PHE A 68 -0.19 3.90 12.37
C PHE A 68 -0.74 5.14 11.68
N ILE A 69 -1.91 5.07 11.02
CA ILE A 69 -2.50 6.25 10.35
C ILE A 69 -2.87 7.32 11.38
N ASP A 70 -3.49 6.93 12.50
CA ASP A 70 -3.91 7.89 13.53
C ASP A 70 -2.70 8.47 14.29
N THR A 71 -1.56 7.76 14.31
CA THR A 71 -0.33 8.19 15.01
C THR A 71 0.62 9.02 14.12
N PHE A 72 0.83 8.60 12.87
CA PHE A 72 1.85 9.14 11.96
C PHE A 72 1.28 9.79 10.70
N GLY A 73 -0.02 9.67 10.46
CA GLY A 73 -0.70 10.35 9.37
C GLY A 73 -0.17 9.98 7.98
N LEU A 74 0.12 11.01 7.19
CA LEU A 74 0.58 10.87 5.80
C LEU A 74 2.03 10.39 5.69
N GLU A 75 2.80 10.34 6.78
CA GLU A 75 4.18 9.80 6.76
C GLU A 75 4.22 8.29 6.43
N CYS A 76 3.10 7.60 6.61
CA CYS A 76 2.95 6.20 6.19
C CYS A 76 2.62 6.04 4.69
N ASN A 77 2.26 7.11 3.99
CA ASN A 77 1.96 7.05 2.56
C ASN A 77 3.24 6.89 1.74
N VAL A 78 3.27 5.92 0.83
CA VAL A 78 4.41 5.72 -0.09
C VAL A 78 4.03 5.86 -1.57
N GLY A 79 2.80 6.29 -1.86
CA GLY A 79 2.33 6.49 -3.23
C GLY A 79 1.72 7.86 -3.49
N THR A 80 1.03 7.96 -4.61
CA THR A 80 0.50 9.19 -5.17
C THR A 80 -0.87 8.97 -5.79
N ALA A 81 -1.82 9.85 -5.50
CA ALA A 81 -3.13 9.83 -6.13
C ALA A 81 -3.78 11.20 -6.13
N ALA A 82 -4.68 11.43 -7.08
CA ALA A 82 -5.61 12.54 -7.00
C ALA A 82 -6.65 12.28 -5.90
N ILE A 83 -7.06 13.34 -5.20
CA ILE A 83 -8.18 13.27 -4.24
C ILE A 83 -9.47 13.47 -5.03
N GLU A 84 -10.19 12.38 -5.29
CA GLU A 84 -11.41 12.38 -6.11
C GLU A 84 -12.70 12.44 -5.28
N GLY A 85 -12.62 12.13 -3.98
CA GLY A 85 -13.80 12.04 -3.11
C GLY A 85 -13.45 12.12 -1.62
N PRO A 86 -14.45 11.95 -0.73
CA PRO A 86 -14.25 12.02 0.72
C PRO A 86 -13.50 10.81 1.30
N THR A 87 -13.43 9.70 0.54
CA THR A 87 -12.84 8.43 0.96
C THR A 87 -11.97 7.85 -0.15
N MET A 88 -10.97 7.08 0.23
CA MET A 88 -10.05 6.40 -0.69
C MET A 88 -9.71 5.01 -0.16
N GLU A 89 -9.77 4.01 -1.03
CA GLU A 89 -9.27 2.66 -0.70
C GLU A 89 -7.75 2.60 -0.79
N ILE A 90 -7.15 1.86 0.14
CA ILE A 90 -5.70 1.72 0.23
C ILE A 90 -5.30 0.24 0.23
N ALA A 91 -4.13 -0.02 -0.35
CA ALA A 91 -3.34 -1.18 0.02
C ALA A 91 -2.42 -0.82 1.18
N TRP A 92 -2.03 -1.83 1.97
CA TRP A 92 -1.11 -1.64 3.08
C TRP A 92 -0.14 -2.81 3.23
N ALA A 93 1.02 -2.55 3.83
CA ALA A 93 2.01 -3.53 4.21
C ALA A 93 2.61 -3.16 5.57
N LEU A 94 2.82 -4.15 6.42
CA LEU A 94 3.50 -4.00 7.71
C LEU A 94 4.86 -4.69 7.64
N LEU A 95 5.92 -3.96 8.00
CA LEU A 95 7.28 -4.47 8.12
C LEU A 95 7.75 -4.37 9.57
N GLY A 96 8.66 -5.25 9.99
CA GLY A 96 9.21 -5.27 11.35
C GLY A 96 8.66 -6.41 12.22
N ASP A 97 8.90 -6.34 13.53
CA ASP A 97 8.48 -7.34 14.50
C ASP A 97 7.08 -7.02 15.08
N THR A 98 6.09 -7.83 14.75
CA THR A 98 4.70 -7.64 15.22
C THR A 98 4.50 -7.90 16.71
N TYR A 99 5.54 -8.35 17.43
CA TYR A 99 5.57 -8.44 18.88
C TYR A 99 6.04 -7.15 19.57
N ASP A 100 6.63 -6.21 18.83
CA ASP A 100 7.01 -4.87 19.30
C ASP A 100 6.62 -3.82 18.25
N LEU A 101 5.47 -3.19 18.43
CA LEU A 101 4.90 -2.26 17.47
C LEU A 101 5.79 -1.05 17.18
N ASN A 102 6.68 -0.69 18.11
CA ASN A 102 7.62 0.42 17.91
C ASN A 102 8.79 0.04 16.98
N SER A 103 8.99 -1.26 16.76
CA SER A 103 9.94 -1.78 15.78
C SER A 103 9.32 -1.98 14.39
N CYS A 104 8.03 -1.70 14.25
CA CYS A 104 7.30 -1.82 12.99
C CYS A 104 7.25 -0.54 12.18
N GLN A 105 7.08 -0.71 10.87
CA GLN A 105 6.74 0.34 9.93
C GLN A 105 5.53 -0.08 9.11
N LEU A 106 4.51 0.78 9.04
CA LEU A 106 3.40 0.62 8.12
C LEU A 106 3.60 1.48 6.89
N TRP A 107 3.42 0.89 5.72
CA TRP A 107 3.21 1.61 4.47
C TRP A 107 1.79 1.42 3.99
N TRP A 108 1.21 2.48 3.46
CA TRP A 108 -0.01 2.41 2.68
C TRP A 108 0.13 3.16 1.36
N ILE A 109 -0.66 2.74 0.38
CA ILE A 109 -0.68 3.32 -0.96
C ILE A 109 -2.12 3.33 -1.48
N PRO A 110 -2.59 4.43 -2.09
CA PRO A 110 -3.88 4.46 -2.76
C PRO A 110 -3.99 3.38 -3.83
N LEU A 111 -5.15 2.71 -3.92
CA LEU A 111 -5.37 1.73 -4.99
C LEU A 111 -5.44 2.36 -6.39
N ASN A 112 -5.74 3.66 -6.49
CA ASN A 112 -5.73 4.41 -7.74
C ASN A 112 -4.36 5.04 -8.07
N ASP A 113 -3.29 4.70 -7.36
CA ASP A 113 -1.92 5.01 -7.79
C ASP A 113 -1.59 4.20 -9.06
N GLU A 114 -1.30 4.89 -10.16
CA GLU A 114 -1.11 4.28 -11.49
C GLU A 114 0.05 3.29 -11.52
N ALA A 115 1.15 3.60 -10.83
CA ALA A 115 2.34 2.76 -10.80
C ALA A 115 2.09 1.49 -9.97
N PHE A 116 1.39 1.63 -8.85
CA PHE A 116 1.03 0.52 -7.99
C PHE A 116 -0.04 -0.39 -8.60
N ALA A 117 -1.09 0.18 -9.20
CA ALA A 117 -2.11 -0.58 -9.92
C ALA A 117 -1.48 -1.41 -11.05
N SER A 118 -0.60 -0.80 -11.85
CA SER A 118 0.14 -1.50 -12.92
C SER A 118 1.01 -2.64 -12.38
N TRP A 119 1.61 -2.47 -11.19
CA TRP A 119 2.40 -3.51 -10.53
C TRP A 119 1.54 -4.66 -9.99
N LEU A 120 0.38 -4.36 -9.40
CA LEU A 120 -0.59 -5.35 -8.93
C LEU A 120 -1.09 -6.22 -10.09
N ASP A 121 -1.45 -5.60 -11.22
CA ASP A 121 -1.91 -6.31 -12.43
C ASP A 121 -0.83 -7.26 -12.96
N GLY A 122 0.42 -6.79 -12.98
CA GLY A 122 1.57 -7.60 -13.40
C GLY A 122 1.86 -8.81 -12.50
N LYS A 123 1.33 -8.83 -11.27
CA LYS A 123 1.49 -9.95 -10.32
C LYS A 123 0.39 -11.01 -10.46
N GLY A 124 -0.66 -10.78 -11.24
CA GLY A 124 -1.76 -11.73 -11.43
C GLY A 124 -2.52 -12.06 -10.14
N ILE A 125 -2.59 -11.12 -9.19
CA ILE A 125 -3.33 -11.30 -7.94
C ILE A 125 -4.84 -11.23 -8.29
N PRO A 126 -5.64 -12.29 -8.06
CA PRO A 126 -6.98 -12.42 -8.66
C PRO A 126 -8.07 -11.49 -8.09
N GLU A 127 -7.77 -10.59 -7.16
CA GLU A 127 -8.79 -9.89 -6.36
C GLU A 127 -9.24 -8.52 -6.91
N LEU A 128 -8.90 -8.16 -8.15
CA LEU A 128 -9.27 -6.85 -8.74
C LEU A 128 -9.90 -6.92 -10.15
N ASN A 129 -10.42 -8.07 -10.59
CA ASN A 129 -11.23 -8.18 -11.82
C ASN A 129 -12.68 -8.57 -11.51
#